data_AF-A0A349K906-F1
#
_entry.id   AF-A0A349K906-F1
#
_cell.length_a   1.000
_cell.length_b   1.000
_cell.length_c   1.000
_cell.angle_alpha   90.00
_cell.angle_beta   90.00
_cell.angle_gamma   90.00
#
_symmetry.space_group_name_H-M   'P 1'
#
loop_
_entity.id
_entity.type
_entity.pdbx_description
1 polymer ?
#
loop_
_entity_poly.entity_id
_entity_poly.type
_entity_poly.pdbx_seq_one_letter_code
_entity_poly.pdbx_strand_id
1 'polypeptide(L)'
;MADIDEWQTEMQLKPMRVGGIQLFTCGLNDEERKITGVDQISSVAEAVSLSMEEQKSEEVAVIPEGPYLVPFMELPSQAQRKEEFR
;
A
#
# COMPACT_ATOMS: atom_id res chain seq x y z
N MET A 1 6.79 27.61 -14.68
CA MET A 1 7.19 26.18 -14.73
C MET A 1 6.92 25.67 -13.35
N ALA A 2 6.06 24.66 -13.22
CA ALA A 2 5.59 24.19 -11.92
C ALA A 2 6.78 23.76 -11.08
N ASP A 3 6.91 24.30 -9.87
CA ASP A 3 7.85 23.80 -8.88
C ASP A 3 7.57 22.31 -8.72
N ILE A 4 8.57 21.49 -9.03
CA ILE A 4 8.55 20.08 -8.71
C ILE A 4 8.40 20.02 -7.19
N ASP A 5 7.23 19.60 -6.71
CA ASP A 5 6.97 19.55 -5.28
C ASP A 5 7.75 18.38 -4.68
N GLU A 6 8.91 18.70 -4.12
CA GLU A 6 9.80 17.75 -3.44
C GLU A 6 9.06 16.99 -2.34
N TRP A 7 8.09 17.63 -1.67
CA TRP A 7 7.34 17.01 -0.59
C TRP A 7 6.48 15.83 -1.07
N GLN A 8 5.80 15.96 -2.22
CA GLN A 8 5.02 14.85 -2.79
C GLN A 8 5.92 13.66 -3.09
N THR A 9 7.10 13.92 -3.65
CA THR A 9 8.08 12.88 -3.95
C THR A 9 8.57 12.20 -2.67
N GLU A 10 8.88 12.97 -1.63
CA GLU A 10 9.23 12.41 -0.32
C GLU A 10 8.10 11.57 0.28
N MET A 11 6.84 12.04 0.21
CA MET A 11 5.71 11.30 0.76
C MET A 11 5.44 10.00 0.01
N GLN A 12 5.62 9.97 -1.32
CA GLN A 12 5.50 8.74 -2.11
C GLN A 12 6.62 7.73 -1.79
N LEU A 13 7.85 8.20 -1.57
CA LEU A 13 8.98 7.31 -1.28
C LEU A 13 8.89 6.66 0.10
N LYS A 14 8.19 7.26 1.07
CA LYS A 14 8.03 6.68 2.42
C LYS A 14 7.41 5.28 2.41
N PRO A 15 6.21 5.04 1.83
CA PRO A 15 5.62 3.70 1.77
C PRO A 15 6.42 2.75 0.87
N MET A 16 6.99 3.22 -0.24
CA MET A 16 7.80 2.40 -1.16
C MET A 16 9.08 1.85 -0.53
N ARG A 17 9.59 2.46 0.54
CA ARG A 17 10.72 1.93 1.32
C ARG A 17 10.34 0.75 2.21
N VAL A 18 9.05 0.59 2.51
CA VAL A 18 8.54 -0.44 3.43
C VAL A 18 7.94 -1.61 2.66
N GLY A 19 7.36 -1.38 1.48
CA GLY A 19 6.79 -2.43 0.65
C GLY A 19 6.58 -2.03 -0.81
N GLY A 20 6.23 -3.02 -1.64
CA GLY A 20 5.88 -2.80 -3.04
C GLY A 20 4.56 -2.05 -3.17
N ILE A 21 4.49 -1.12 -4.13
CA ILE A 21 3.27 -0.37 -4.45
C ILE A 21 2.85 -0.73 -5.87
N GLN A 22 1.59 -1.15 -6.02
CA GLN A 22 0.99 -1.51 -7.29
C GLN A 22 -0.19 -0.57 -7.59
N LEU A 23 -0.28 -0.07 -8.82
CA LEU A 23 -1.32 0.85 -9.27
C LEU A 23 -2.22 0.19 -10.32
N PHE A 24 -3.51 0.13 -10.01
CA PHE A 24 -4.56 -0.15 -11.00
C PHE A 24 -5.19 1.17 -11.44
N THR A 25 -5.17 1.46 -12.75
CA THR A 25 -5.83 2.65 -13.32
C THR A 25 -6.19 2.45 -14.78
N CYS A 26 -7.32 3.02 -15.19
CA CYS A 26 -7.73 3.13 -16.60
C CYS A 26 -7.51 4.56 -17.16
N GLY A 27 -7.05 5.49 -16.32
CA GLY A 27 -6.99 6.92 -16.65
C GLY A 27 -5.65 7.40 -17.21
N LEU A 28 -4.61 6.55 -17.22
CA LEU A 28 -3.28 6.91 -17.69
C LEU A 28 -2.96 6.26 -19.04
N ASN A 29 -2.36 7.03 -19.93
CA ASN A 29 -1.75 6.51 -21.15
C ASN A 29 -0.39 5.85 -20.89
N ASP A 30 0.19 5.22 -21.91
CA ASP A 30 1.43 4.43 -21.75
C ASP A 30 2.65 5.26 -21.35
N GLU A 31 2.74 6.52 -21.78
CA GLU A 31 3.84 7.41 -21.36
C GLU A 31 3.67 7.85 -19.91
N GLU A 32 2.43 8.16 -19.49
CA GLU A 32 2.13 8.52 -18.10
C GLU A 32 2.38 7.35 -17.15
N ARG A 33 2.03 6.12 -17.55
CA ARG A 33 2.29 4.91 -16.75
C ARG A 33 3.77 4.74 -16.42
N LYS A 34 4.66 5.03 -17.37
CA LYS A 34 6.12 4.88 -17.22
C LYS A 34 6.72 5.81 -16.17
N ILE A 35 6.08 6.95 -15.89
CA ILE A 35 6.61 7.97 -14.99
C ILE A 35 6.01 7.93 -13.58
N THR A 36 5.12 6.97 -13.29
CA THR A 36 4.48 6.85 -11.97
C THR A 36 5.42 6.34 -10.88
N GLY A 37 6.46 5.59 -11.25
CA GLY A 37 7.43 5.00 -10.32
C GLY A 37 6.90 3.81 -9.51
N VAL A 38 5.72 3.26 -9.84
CA VAL A 38 5.10 2.11 -9.16
C VAL A 38 4.68 1.04 -10.16
N ASP A 39 4.56 -0.20 -9.70
CA ASP A 39 4.24 -1.34 -10.56
C ASP A 39 2.81 -1.21 -11.11
N GLN A 40 2.64 -1.37 -12.41
CA GLN A 40 1.34 -1.27 -13.05
C GLN A 40 0.66 -2.64 -13.08
N ILE A 41 -0.61 -2.67 -12.67
CA ILE A 41 -1.42 -3.90 -12.69
C ILE A 41 -2.69 -3.72 -13.53
N SER A 42 -3.12 -4.80 -14.16
CA SER A 42 -4.37 -4.86 -14.94
C SER A 42 -5.53 -5.47 -14.18
N SER A 43 -5.28 -6.05 -12.99
CA SER A 43 -6.31 -6.68 -12.16
C SER A 43 -5.92 -6.60 -10.69
N VAL A 44 -6.78 -6.00 -9.87
CA VAL A 44 -6.59 -5.95 -8.42
C VAL A 44 -6.68 -7.36 -7.81
N ALA A 45 -7.59 -8.20 -8.32
CA ALA A 45 -7.77 -9.56 -7.80
C ALA A 45 -6.50 -10.42 -8.00
N GLU A 46 -5.93 -10.39 -9.20
CA GLU A 46 -4.69 -11.12 -9.49
C GLU A 46 -3.51 -10.59 -8.66
N ALA A 47 -3.38 -9.26 -8.56
CA ALA A 47 -2.33 -8.62 -7.78
C ALA A 47 -2.38 -9.00 -6.29
N VAL A 48 -3.58 -9.01 -5.70
CA VAL A 48 -3.76 -9.41 -4.30
C VAL A 48 -3.41 -10.89 -4.11
N SER A 49 -3.86 -11.78 -5.02
CA SER A 49 -3.52 -13.21 -4.95
C SER A 49 -2.02 -13.47 -5.03
N LEU A 50 -1.31 -12.83 -5.98
CA LEU A 50 0.15 -12.96 -6.09
C LEU A 50 0.84 -12.43 -4.82
N SER A 51 0.41 -11.29 -4.30
CA SER A 51 0.95 -10.70 -3.08
C SER A 51 0.79 -11.63 -1.87
N MET A 52 -0.35 -12.30 -1.73
CA MET A 52 -0.58 -13.28 -0.65
C MET A 52 0.37 -14.49 -0.77
N GLU A 53 0.57 -15.00 -1.99
CA GLU A 53 1.51 -16.10 -2.25
C GLU A 53 2.96 -15.70 -1.95
N GLU A 54 3.39 -14.52 -2.39
CA GLU A 54 4.74 -13.99 -2.15
C GLU A 54 5.03 -13.77 -0.66
N GLN A 55 4.06 -13.21 0.07
CA GLN A 55 4.18 -12.93 1.51
C GLN A 55 3.92 -14.15 2.39
N LYS A 56 3.38 -15.24 1.83
CA LYS A 56 2.94 -16.45 2.55
C LYS A 56 1.96 -16.10 3.69
N SER A 57 1.05 -15.17 3.41
CA SER A 57 0.07 -14.67 4.36
C SER A 57 -1.29 -14.53 3.68
N GLU A 58 -2.34 -14.95 4.38
CA GLU A 58 -3.72 -14.77 3.93
C GLU A 58 -4.36 -13.48 4.50
N GLU A 59 -3.62 -12.74 5.33
CA GLU A 59 -4.13 -11.52 5.97
C GLU A 59 -4.13 -10.34 5.00
N VAL A 60 -5.33 -9.82 4.71
CA VAL A 60 -5.51 -8.66 3.82
C VAL A 60 -6.34 -7.60 4.54
N ALA A 61 -5.79 -6.38 4.62
CA ALA A 61 -6.51 -5.21 5.10
C ALA A 61 -7.05 -4.40 3.90
N VAL A 62 -8.34 -4.07 3.92
CA VAL A 62 -8.99 -3.23 2.91
C VAL A 62 -9.31 -1.87 3.52
N ILE A 63 -8.76 -0.80 2.95
CA ILE A 63 -9.03 0.58 3.35
C ILE A 63 -9.81 1.25 2.20
N PRO A 64 -11.15 1.22 2.23
CA PRO A 64 -11.94 1.93 1.22
C PRO A 64 -11.77 3.44 1.38
N GLU A 65 -11.87 4.22 0.31
CA GLU A 65 -11.88 5.69 0.41
C GLU A 65 -10.65 6.25 1.16
N GLY A 66 -9.46 5.72 0.86
CA GLY A 66 -8.21 5.99 1.59
C GLY A 66 -7.95 7.45 2.01
N PRO A 67 -8.19 8.47 1.15
CA PRO A 67 -8.00 9.88 1.51
C PRO A 67 -8.91 10.40 2.65
N TYR A 68 -10.00 9.69 2.94
CA TYR A 68 -11.03 10.11 3.88
C TYR A 68 -10.98 9.33 5.21
N LEU A 69 -10.09 8.34 5.34
CA LEU A 69 -9.94 7.52 6.53
C LEU A 69 -8.59 7.75 7.21
N VAL A 70 -8.56 7.60 8.54
CA VAL A 70 -7.34 7.57 9.33
C VAL A 70 -7.27 6.22 10.05
N PRO A 71 -6.42 5.27 9.59
CA PRO A 71 -6.26 3.97 10.24
C PRO A 71 -5.56 4.13 11.60
N PHE A 72 -6.05 3.39 12.60
CA PHE A 72 -5.40 3.25 13.90
C PHE A 72 -5.17 1.77 14.20
N MET A 73 -4.07 1.46 14.88
CA MET A 73 -3.79 0.13 15.40
C MET A 73 -3.88 0.18 16.92
N GLU A 74 -4.76 -0.65 17.49
CA GLU A 74 -4.75 -0.90 18.93
C GLU A 74 -3.74 -2.01 19.23
N LEU A 75 -2.73 -1.69 20.03
CA LEU A 75 -1.84 -2.71 20.56
C LEU A 75 -2.53 -3.42 21.73
N PRO A 76 -2.47 -4.76 21.82
CA PRO A 76 -3.10 -5.48 22.92
C PRO A 76 -2.51 -5.01 24.25
N SER A 77 -3.39 -4.87 25.24
CA SER A 77 -3.00 -4.45 26.58
C SER A 77 -2.01 -5.44 27.20
N GLN A 78 -1.16 -4.95 28.11
CA GLN A 78 -0.14 -5.77 28.79
C GLN A 78 -0.73 -6.98 29.56
N ALA A 79 -2.04 -6.97 29.87
CA ALA A 79 -2.74 -8.08 30.50
C ALA A 79 -2.98 -9.23 29.49
N GLN A 80 -3.42 -8.91 28.27
CA GLN A 80 -3.73 -9.90 27.22
C GLN A 80 -2.46 -10.60 26.70
N ARG A 81 -1.33 -9.88 26.65
CA ARG A 81 -0.04 -10.45 26.19
C ARG A 81 0.54 -11.52 27.13
N LYS A 82 0.10 -11.60 28.39
CA LYS A 82 0.55 -12.63 29.34
C LYS A 82 -0.24 -13.94 29.25
N GLU A 83 -1.43 -13.93 28.68
CA GLU A 83 -2.28 -15.12 28.54
C GLU A 83 -1.91 -15.95 27.30
N GLU A 84 -1.45 -15.32 26.21
CA GLU A 84 -1.02 -16.03 24.99
C GLU A 84 0.32 -16.79 25.11
N PHE A 85 1.13 -16.49 26.12
CA PHE A 85 2.45 -17.10 26.35
C PHE A 85 2.45 -18.16 27.47
N ARG A 86 1.28 -18.69 27.85
CA ARG A 86 1.12 -19.71 28.90
C ARG A 86 0.56 -21.01 28.35
#